data_AF-K0VS96-F1
#
_entry.id   AF-K0VS96-F1
#
_cell.length_a   1.000
_cell.length_b   1.000
_cell.length_c   1.000
_cell.angle_alpha   90.00
_cell.angle_beta   90.00
_cell.angle_gamma   90.00
#
_symmetry.space_group_name_H-M   'P 1'
#
loop_
_entity.id
_entity.type
_entity.pdbx_description
1 polymer ?
#
loop_
_entity_poly.entity_id
_entity_poly.type
_entity_poly.pdbx_seq_one_letter_code
_entity_poly.pdbx_strand_id
1 'polypeptide(L)'
;TQIILPRWSSRKGASKELSLIWDALSSDIKRHEEHHAEIARNQARAMERAIRALPPQRSCEAMQELVSNESARGIDEHDQLQAQFDRVEAVNFQRRMLRLLKNRINGRTGAK
;
A
#
# COMPACT_ATOMS: atom_id res chain seq x y z
N THR A 1 -7.79 9.00 4.46
CA THR A 1 -6.67 9.32 3.57
C THR A 1 -7.19 9.45 2.17
N GLN A 2 -6.73 10.43 1.40
CA GLN A 2 -7.05 10.52 -0.02
C GLN A 2 -5.97 9.75 -0.81
N ILE A 3 -6.37 8.69 -1.51
CA ILE A 3 -5.49 7.97 -2.43
C ILE A 3 -5.75 8.51 -3.84
N ILE A 4 -4.68 8.90 -4.53
CA ILE A 4 -4.74 9.37 -5.92
C ILE A 4 -4.40 8.18 -6.81
N LEU A 5 -5.33 7.83 -7.69
CA LEU A 5 -5.14 6.73 -8.65
C LEU A 5 -5.27 7.24 -10.09
N PRO A 6 -4.55 6.62 -11.04
CA PRO A 6 -4.72 6.92 -12.45
C PRO A 6 -6.14 6.59 -12.90
N ARG A 7 -6.68 7.42 -13.80
CA ARG A 7 -8.00 7.20 -14.41
C ARG A 7 -7.84 6.67 -15.81
N TRP A 8 -8.65 5.68 -16.17
CA TRP A 8 -8.66 5.13 -17.52
C TRP A 8 -9.59 5.94 -18.44
N SER A 9 -9.00 6.67 -19.38
CA SER A 9 -9.71 7.61 -20.26
C SER A 9 -10.53 6.94 -21.37
N SER A 10 -10.09 5.79 -21.89
CA SER A 10 -10.68 5.10 -23.05
C SER A 10 -11.60 3.92 -22.71
N ARG A 11 -12.08 3.83 -21.46
CA ARG A 11 -12.93 2.72 -20.98
C ARG A 11 -14.14 2.42 -21.88
N LYS A 12 -14.78 3.46 -22.44
CA LYS A 12 -15.97 3.30 -23.29
C LYS A 12 -15.71 2.55 -24.60
N GLY A 13 -14.49 2.60 -25.13
CA GLY A 13 -14.09 1.92 -26.36
C GLY A 13 -13.56 0.50 -26.14
N ALA A 14 -13.40 0.08 -24.89
CA ALA A 14 -12.84 -1.22 -24.56
C ALA A 14 -13.88 -2.33 -24.65
N SER A 15 -13.44 -3.54 -24.98
CA SER A 15 -14.29 -4.71 -24.88
C SER A 15 -14.77 -4.89 -23.43
N LYS A 16 -15.96 -5.49 -23.25
CA LYS A 16 -16.47 -5.86 -21.92
C LYS A 16 -15.46 -6.73 -21.15
N GLU A 17 -14.73 -7.55 -21.89
CA GLU A 17 -13.67 -8.40 -21.35
C GLU A 17 -12.55 -7.54 -20.75
N LEU A 18 -11.95 -6.65 -21.54
CA LEU A 18 -10.88 -5.78 -21.07
C LEU A 18 -11.33 -4.89 -19.90
N SER A 19 -12.55 -4.34 -19.98
CA SER A 19 -13.09 -3.50 -18.91
C SER A 19 -13.16 -4.22 -17.56
N LEU A 20 -13.58 -5.48 -17.55
CA LEU A 20 -13.67 -6.25 -16.31
C LEU A 20 -12.30 -6.59 -15.72
N ILE A 21 -11.29 -6.90 -16.55
CA ILE A 21 -9.91 -7.11 -16.06
C ILE A 21 -9.40 -5.82 -15.42
N TRP A 22 -9.60 -4.70 -16.11
CA TRP A 22 -9.14 -3.41 -15.65
C TRP A 22 -9.81 -3.01 -14.33
N ASP A 23 -11.13 -3.17 -14.22
CA ASP A 23 -11.85 -2.83 -12.98
C ASP A 23 -11.35 -3.68 -11.80
N ALA A 24 -11.10 -4.98 -12.02
CA ALA A 24 -10.54 -5.85 -11.00
C ALA A 24 -9.11 -5.46 -10.59
N LEU A 25 -8.25 -5.18 -11.58
CA LEU A 25 -6.88 -4.73 -11.34
C LEU A 25 -6.84 -3.40 -10.58
N SER A 26 -7.63 -2.42 -11.04
CA SER A 26 -7.71 -1.09 -10.44
C SER A 26 -8.22 -1.15 -8.99
N SER A 27 -9.23 -1.98 -8.74
CA SER A 27 -9.73 -2.21 -7.38
C SER A 27 -8.66 -2.85 -6.47
N ASP A 28 -7.83 -3.73 -7.01
CA ASP A 28 -6.79 -4.40 -6.23
C ASP A 28 -5.63 -3.44 -5.91
N ILE A 29 -5.18 -2.66 -6.90
CA ILE A 29 -4.20 -1.57 -6.71
C ILE A 29 -4.71 -0.61 -5.64
N LYS A 30 -5.97 -0.17 -5.72
CA LYS A 30 -6.55 0.73 -4.70
C LYS A 30 -6.41 0.16 -3.30
N ARG A 31 -6.74 -1.12 -3.10
CA ARG A 31 -6.64 -1.79 -1.79
C ARG A 31 -5.18 -1.85 -1.31
N HIS A 32 -4.24 -2.09 -2.22
CA HIS A 32 -2.80 -2.10 -1.92
C HIS A 32 -2.33 -0.72 -1.42
N GLU A 33 -2.67 0.35 -2.15
CA GLU A 33 -2.32 1.73 -1.75
C GLU A 33 -2.98 2.16 -0.43
N GLU A 34 -4.23 1.73 -0.19
CA GLU A 34 -4.93 2.00 1.07
C GLU A 34 -4.22 1.38 2.26
N HIS A 35 -3.59 0.21 2.09
CA HIS A 35 -2.85 -0.44 3.16
C HIS A 35 -1.49 0.22 3.41
N HIS A 36 -0.77 0.67 2.38
CA HIS A 36 0.42 1.51 2.56
C HIS A 36 0.10 2.77 3.36
N ALA A 37 -1.02 3.42 3.06
CA ALA A 37 -1.49 4.57 3.81
C ALA A 37 -1.82 4.26 5.28
N GLU A 38 -2.32 3.06 5.55
CA GLU A 38 -2.57 2.59 6.92
C GLU A 38 -1.25 2.39 7.69
N ILE A 39 -0.27 1.69 7.09
CA ILE A 39 1.06 1.49 7.66
C ILE A 39 1.71 2.84 7.98
N ALA A 40 1.71 3.76 7.02
CA ALA A 40 2.26 5.10 7.18
C ALA A 40 1.63 5.86 8.37
N ARG A 41 0.29 5.81 8.50
CA ARG A 41 -0.42 6.48 9.61
C ARG A 41 -0.10 5.86 10.96
N ASN A 42 -0.07 4.54 11.03
CA ASN A 42 0.21 3.84 12.28
C ASN A 42 1.64 4.12 12.74
N GLN A 43 2.60 4.13 11.82
CA GLN A 43 3.98 4.40 12.14
C GLN A 43 4.26 5.87 12.45
N ALA A 44 3.60 6.82 11.76
CA ALA A 44 3.64 8.23 12.14
C ALA A 44 3.15 8.46 13.58
N ARG A 45 2.07 7.77 14.00
CA ARG A 45 1.57 7.83 15.38
C ARG A 45 2.53 7.18 16.38
N ALA A 46 3.20 6.09 16.00
CA ALA A 46 4.20 5.45 16.85
C ALA A 46 5.42 6.35 17.06
N MET A 47 5.92 6.94 15.98
CA MET A 47 7.01 7.92 15.99
C MET A 47 6.64 9.15 16.82
N GLU A 48 5.43 9.70 16.66
CA GLU A 48 4.97 10.83 17.50
C GLU A 48 5.02 10.49 18.99
N ARG A 49 4.53 9.30 19.39
CA ARG A 49 4.58 8.85 20.78
C ARG A 49 6.02 8.68 21.28
N ALA A 50 6.91 8.13 20.45
CA ALA A 50 8.32 7.96 20.79
C ALA A 50 9.02 9.32 21.01
N ILE A 51 8.82 10.26 20.09
CA ILE A 51 9.39 11.62 20.20
C ILE A 51 8.85 12.34 21.44
N ARG A 52 7.54 12.25 21.72
CA ARG A 52 6.95 12.84 22.93
C ARG A 52 7.46 12.24 24.23
N ALA A 53 7.96 11.01 24.21
CA ALA A 53 8.51 10.32 25.37
C ALA A 53 10.01 10.61 25.61
N LEU A 54 10.66 11.38 24.73
CA LEU A 54 12.06 11.73 24.89
C LEU A 54 12.31 12.51 26.19
N PRO A 55 13.36 12.16 26.95
CA PRO A 55 13.68 12.87 28.18
C PRO A 55 14.20 14.28 27.87
N PRO A 56 13.97 15.26 28.77
CA PRO A 56 14.54 16.59 28.64
C PRO A 56 16.05 16.55 28.45
N GLN A 57 16.57 17.43 27.61
CA GLN A 57 18.00 17.51 27.31
C GLN A 57 18.61 18.80 27.82
N ARG A 58 19.93 18.76 28.05
CA ARG A 58 20.72 19.89 28.55
C ARG A 58 20.84 21.06 27.57
N SER A 59 20.64 20.81 26.27
CA SER A 59 20.69 21.83 25.23
C SER A 59 19.72 21.50 24.10
N CYS A 60 19.40 22.51 23.29
CA CYS A 60 18.54 22.36 22.12
C CYS A 60 19.17 21.41 21.08
N GLU A 61 20.50 21.47 20.90
CA GLU A 61 21.25 20.64 19.96
C GLU A 61 21.15 19.16 20.35
N ALA A 62 21.33 18.85 21.64
CA ALA A 62 21.18 17.49 22.15
C ALA A 62 19.75 16.96 21.97
N MET A 63 18.73 17.79 22.17
CA MET A 63 17.34 17.40 21.89
C MET A 63 17.10 17.18 20.39
N GLN A 64 17.62 18.07 19.55
CA GLN A 64 17.46 17.97 18.10
C GLN A 64 18.11 16.70 17.55
N GLU A 65 19.28 16.30 18.06
CA GLU A 65 19.94 15.06 17.71
C GLU A 65 19.08 13.84 18.08
N LEU A 66 18.54 13.79 19.31
CA LEU A 66 17.66 12.70 19.74
C LEU A 66 16.37 12.62 18.90
N VAL A 67 15.71 13.74 18.63
CA VAL A 67 14.52 13.78 17.78
C VAL A 67 14.85 13.30 16.36
N SER A 68 16.01 13.69 15.82
CA SER A 68 16.45 13.28 14.49
C SER A 68 16.69 11.77 14.43
N ASN A 69 17.35 11.21 15.45
CA ASN A 69 17.61 9.78 15.56
C ASN A 69 16.31 8.97 15.69
N GLU A 70 15.37 9.40 16.55
CA GLU A 70 14.07 8.73 16.69
C GLU A 70 13.23 8.82 15.43
N SER A 71 13.28 9.96 14.72
CA SER A 71 12.59 10.13 13.44
C SER A 71 13.18 9.20 12.37
N ALA A 72 14.51 9.13 12.26
CA ALA A 72 15.20 8.24 11.32
C ALA A 72 14.84 6.77 11.60
N ARG A 73 14.91 6.34 12.86
CA ARG A 73 14.49 4.99 13.27
C ARG A 73 13.03 4.71 12.88
N GLY A 74 12.13 5.65 13.12
CA GLY A 74 10.73 5.49 12.78
C GLY A 74 10.47 5.38 11.27
N ILE A 75 11.26 6.09 10.44
CA ILE A 75 11.22 6.00 8.98
C ILE A 75 11.78 4.66 8.51
N ASP A 76 12.90 4.21 9.05
CA ASP A 76 13.49 2.90 8.68
C ASP A 76 12.53 1.75 9.01
N GLU A 77 11.87 1.80 10.18
CA GLU A 77 10.84 0.82 10.56
C GLU A 77 9.61 0.88 9.65
N HIS A 78 9.18 2.09 9.26
CA HIS A 78 8.11 2.28 8.29
C HIS A 78 8.44 1.57 6.96
N ASP A 79 9.64 1.81 6.43
CA ASP A 79 10.06 1.27 5.14
C ASP A 79 10.18 -0.26 5.18
N GLN A 80 10.66 -0.81 6.29
CA GLN A 80 10.67 -2.26 6.51
C GLN A 80 9.26 -2.86 6.51
N LEU A 81 8.30 -2.20 7.16
CA LEU A 81 6.91 -2.66 7.19
C LEU A 81 6.27 -2.60 5.80
N GLN A 82 6.52 -1.53 5.02
CA GLN A 82 6.07 -1.44 3.63
C GLN A 82 6.66 -2.58 2.78
N ALA A 83 7.97 -2.79 2.83
CA ALA A 83 8.64 -3.83 2.06
C ALA A 83 8.18 -5.26 2.45
N GLN A 84 7.89 -5.49 3.73
CA GLN A 84 7.33 -6.76 4.20
C GLN A 84 5.92 -6.99 3.64
N PHE A 85 5.07 -5.96 3.67
CA PHE A 85 3.74 -6.03 3.07
C PHE A 85 3.83 -6.33 1.57
N ASP A 86 4.69 -5.62 0.83
CA ASP A 86 4.86 -5.81 -0.62
C ASP A 86 5.26 -7.22 -0.98
N ARG A 87 6.21 -7.80 -0.22
CA ARG A 87 6.68 -9.16 -0.43
C ARG A 87 5.54 -10.17 -0.31
N VAL A 88 4.70 -10.03 0.72
CA VAL A 88 3.56 -10.93 0.96
C VAL A 88 2.47 -10.67 -0.07
N GLU A 89 2.19 -9.40 -0.37
CA GLU A 89 1.09 -9.00 -1.24
C GLU A 89 1.36 -9.35 -2.70
N ALA A 90 2.61 -9.32 -3.16
CA ALA A 90 2.97 -9.75 -4.52
C ALA A 90 2.51 -11.19 -4.84
N VAL A 91 2.70 -12.12 -3.89
CA VAL A 91 2.26 -13.52 -4.04
C VAL A 91 0.74 -13.62 -4.03
N ASN A 92 0.08 -12.89 -3.13
CA ASN A 92 -1.37 -12.90 -3.01
C ASN A 92 -2.05 -12.29 -4.24
N PHE A 93 -1.52 -11.17 -4.74
CA PHE A 93 -1.96 -10.50 -5.95
C PHE A 93 -1.88 -11.44 -7.15
N GLN A 94 -0.73 -12.09 -7.37
CA GLN A 94 -0.56 -13.03 -8.47
C GLN A 94 -1.60 -14.16 -8.41
N ARG A 95 -1.84 -14.73 -7.23
CA ARG A 95 -2.87 -15.77 -7.03
C ARG A 95 -4.28 -15.25 -7.34
N ARG A 96 -4.63 -14.03 -6.90
CA ARG A 96 -5.94 -13.41 -7.19
C ARG A 96 -6.12 -13.17 -8.70
N MET A 97 -5.10 -12.66 -9.38
CA MET A 97 -5.12 -12.42 -10.83
C MET A 97 -5.25 -13.71 -11.64
N LEU A 98 -4.46 -14.73 -11.32
CA LEU A 98 -4.55 -16.04 -11.99
C LEU A 98 -5.93 -16.67 -11.79
N ARG A 99 -6.52 -16.55 -10.59
CA ARG A 99 -7.88 -17.03 -10.32
C ARG A 99 -8.92 -16.30 -11.17
N LEU A 100 -8.81 -14.98 -11.29
CA LEU A 100 -9.71 -14.19 -12.15
C LEU A 100 -9.62 -14.66 -13.61
N LEU A 101 -8.41 -14.83 -14.14
CA LEU A 101 -8.19 -15.31 -15.51
C LEU A 101 -8.69 -16.75 -15.70
N LYS A 102 -8.43 -17.64 -14.75
CA LYS A 102 -8.88 -19.05 -14.80
C LYS A 102 -10.40 -19.17 -14.79
N ASN A 103 -11.08 -18.45 -13.88
CA ASN A 103 -12.53 -18.43 -13.82
C ASN A 103 -13.15 -17.95 -15.14
N ARG A 104 -12.44 -17.09 -15.87
CA ARG A 104 -12.86 -16.60 -17.19
C ARG A 104 -12.67 -17.61 -18.31
N ILE A 105 -11.54 -18.30 -18.37
CA ILE A 105 -11.31 -19.38 -19.33
C ILE A 105 -12.39 -20.46 -19.13
N ASN A 106 -12.63 -20.86 -17.88
CA ASN A 106 -13.60 -21.89 -17.54
C ASN A 106 -15.06 -21.45 -17.78
N GLY A 107 -15.38 -20.18 -17.51
CA GLY A 107 -16.69 -19.60 -17.80
C GLY A 107 -17.01 -19.50 -19.29
N ARG A 108 -15.99 -19.32 -20.15
CA ARG A 108 -16.15 -19.39 -21.62
C ARG A 108 -16.37 -20.82 -22.11
N THR A 109 -15.79 -21.83 -21.47
CA THR A 109 -15.98 -23.24 -21.85
C THR A 109 -17.31 -23.85 -21.39
N GLY A 110 -17.94 -23.30 -20.35
CA GLY A 110 -19.27 -23.70 -19.88
C GLY A 110 -20.44 -23.04 -20.62
N ALA A 111 -20.16 -22.07 -21.49
CA ALA A 111 -21.12 -21.45 -22.40
C ALA A 111 -21.01 -22.10 -23.79
N LYS A 112 -21.39 -23.37 -23.89
CA LYS A 112 -21.67 -24.08 -25.14
C LYS A 112 -22.91 -24.92 -24.97
#